data_AF-A0ABD2PNL2-F1
#
_entry.id   AF-A0ABD2PNL2-F1
#
_cell.length_a   1.000
_cell.length_b   1.000
_cell.length_c   1.000
_cell.angle_alpha   90.00
_cell.angle_beta   90.00
_cell.angle_gamma   90.00
#
_symmetry.space_group_name_H-M   'P 1'
#
loop_
_entity.id
_entity.type
_entity.pdbx_description
1 polymer ?
#
loop_
_entity_poly.entity_id
_entity_poly.type
_entity_poly.pdbx_seq_one_letter_code
_entity_poly.pdbx_strand_id
1 'polypeptide(L)'
;PESGEGNKPCLWPYPHSGCFNCLWVLPLPVPERVSLISNLRAARKDQIEGAWAKYCSNLDSLPPLAKQLDGYDPSDIYTSYALTLIKHVLRLKEETKQELSLRLCDQIPGYNPIARLRNRLVQFLALDRANYDGEAVLKKLPFDAMFEERALVLSHMNLHKKALSIWMNVFNDWDKALQICDLIFQRSLVGEEGSRPISESVYHILIRLVMEEFDPTSLGIAWQAQQKVESQNDKIERVMQVLNRYGDRVDALEVLKNLPDNIPLCKLRHFFHRTMVKQGADLNQMVILLHATRTEVKNSRRSVEQGLRQSFVIDINSRCSKCRNPIGNSAIVRYPITGDILHYGCQDDIPSYSSESFKIYK
;
A
#
# COMPACT_ATOMS: atom_id res chain seq x y z
N PRO A 1 -17.29 9.42 48.44
CA PRO A 1 -16.93 10.54 47.53
C PRO A 1 -15.72 10.12 46.69
N GLU A 2 -15.99 9.24 45.73
CA GLU A 2 -15.05 8.79 44.71
C GLU A 2 -15.60 9.26 43.37
N SER A 3 -14.81 10.00 42.61
CA SER A 3 -15.09 10.29 41.20
C SER A 3 -13.78 10.17 40.43
N GLY A 4 -13.50 8.94 40.01
CA GLY A 4 -12.51 8.65 38.97
C GLY A 4 -13.10 9.01 37.61
N GLU A 5 -12.46 9.92 36.90
CA GLU A 5 -12.72 10.16 35.49
C GLU A 5 -11.99 9.10 34.67
N GLY A 6 -12.70 8.00 34.41
CA GLY A 6 -12.34 7.01 33.39
C GLY A 6 -12.94 7.36 32.03
N ASN A 7 -12.08 7.37 31.00
CA ASN A 7 -12.29 7.04 29.59
C ASN A 7 -13.62 7.36 28.88
N LYS A 8 -13.49 7.96 27.69
CA LYS A 8 -14.24 7.47 26.51
C LYS A 8 -13.29 7.25 25.32
N PRO A 9 -13.22 6.05 24.74
CA PRO A 9 -12.55 5.86 23.46
C PRO A 9 -13.36 6.57 22.38
N CYS A 10 -12.70 7.31 21.50
CA CYS A 10 -13.32 7.95 20.33
C CYS A 10 -13.84 6.87 19.38
N LEU A 11 -15.09 6.44 19.58
CA LEU A 11 -15.88 5.63 18.66
C LEU A 11 -16.38 6.52 17.52
N TRP A 12 -15.53 6.72 16.51
CA TRP A 12 -15.99 6.96 15.14
C TRP A 12 -15.34 5.89 14.24
N PRO A 13 -16.09 5.24 13.36
CA PRO A 13 -15.65 4.02 12.68
C PRO A 13 -14.66 4.40 11.59
N TYR A 14 -13.36 4.30 11.86
CA TYR A 14 -12.42 4.01 10.78
C TYR A 14 -12.61 2.53 10.43
N PRO A 15 -12.92 2.18 9.16
CA PRO A 15 -13.48 0.89 8.82
C PRO A 15 -12.50 -0.22 9.19
N HIS A 16 -12.91 -1.05 10.16
CA HIS A 16 -12.30 -2.36 10.36
C HIS A 16 -12.41 -3.15 9.06
N SER A 17 -11.26 -3.63 8.59
CA SER A 17 -11.06 -4.81 7.75
C SER A 17 -12.27 -5.29 6.94
N GLY A 18 -12.21 -5.06 5.62
CA GLY A 18 -12.93 -5.89 4.64
C GLY A 18 -14.22 -5.28 4.08
N CYS A 19 -14.12 -4.16 3.34
CA CYS A 19 -15.03 -3.83 2.24
C CYS A 19 -14.53 -2.58 1.48
N PHE A 20 -13.60 -2.75 0.54
CA PHE A 20 -13.16 -1.70 -0.40
C PHE A 20 -14.17 -1.44 -1.54
N ASN A 21 -15.46 -1.60 -1.27
CA ASN A 21 -16.53 -1.42 -2.25
C ASN A 21 -17.67 -0.60 -1.63
N CYS A 22 -17.42 0.68 -1.40
CA CYS A 22 -18.48 1.68 -1.33
C CYS A 22 -17.89 3.03 -1.78
N LEU A 23 -18.08 3.34 -3.05
CA LEU A 23 -18.05 4.72 -3.54
C LEU A 23 -19.01 5.56 -2.67
N TRP A 24 -18.48 6.61 -2.05
CA TRP A 24 -19.16 7.85 -1.68
C TRP A 24 -20.55 7.78 -1.03
N VAL A 25 -20.65 8.13 0.26
CA VAL A 25 -21.77 8.96 0.75
C VAL A 25 -21.23 9.94 1.80
N LEU A 26 -20.98 11.19 1.41
CA LEU A 26 -21.01 12.31 2.36
C LEU A 26 -22.48 12.52 2.78
N PRO A 27 -22.77 12.95 4.03
CA PRO A 27 -24.13 13.30 4.40
C PRO A 27 -24.56 14.52 3.56
N LEU A 28 -25.61 14.35 2.76
CA LEU A 28 -26.28 15.42 2.02
C LEU A 28 -26.80 16.49 3.01
N PRO A 29 -26.87 17.75 2.53
CA PRO A 29 -28.17 18.40 2.62
C PRO A 29 -28.63 18.95 1.25
N VAL A 30 -29.86 18.53 0.93
CA VAL A 30 -30.90 19.13 0.07
C VAL A 30 -30.69 19.04 -1.47
N PRO A 31 -31.74 18.64 -2.22
CA PRO A 31 -31.62 18.17 -3.59
C PRO A 31 -31.91 19.30 -4.57
N GLU A 32 -30.92 19.73 -5.35
CA GLU A 32 -31.19 20.30 -6.66
C GLU A 32 -29.94 20.32 -7.54
N ARG A 33 -30.15 19.95 -8.81
CA ARG A 33 -29.25 20.05 -9.97
C ARG A 33 -28.30 18.89 -10.22
N VAL A 34 -28.92 17.81 -10.68
CA VAL A 34 -28.43 17.04 -11.82
C VAL A 34 -28.40 17.95 -13.05
N SER A 35 -27.22 18.30 -13.56
CA SER A 35 -26.97 18.44 -15.01
C SER A 35 -25.51 18.75 -15.33
N LEU A 36 -24.87 17.75 -15.95
CA LEU A 36 -24.05 17.85 -17.15
C LEU A 36 -22.55 18.21 -17.04
N ILE A 37 -21.79 17.14 -17.26
CA ILE A 37 -20.35 16.89 -17.40
C ILE A 37 -19.72 17.47 -18.70
N SER A 38 -20.35 18.40 -19.43
CA SER A 38 -19.96 18.61 -20.84
C SER A 38 -18.79 19.54 -21.16
N ASN A 39 -18.17 20.26 -20.21
CA ASN A 39 -17.36 21.45 -20.59
C ASN A 39 -15.86 21.43 -20.24
N LEU A 40 -15.24 20.28 -19.95
CA LEU A 40 -13.82 20.23 -19.59
C LEU A 40 -12.89 19.90 -20.77
N ARG A 41 -13.04 20.58 -21.92
CA ARG A 41 -12.21 20.31 -23.12
C ARG A 41 -11.37 21.47 -23.66
N ALA A 42 -11.05 22.48 -22.85
CA ALA A 42 -10.31 23.65 -23.37
C ALA A 42 -9.30 24.32 -22.42
N ALA A 43 -8.84 23.67 -21.35
CA ALA A 43 -8.03 24.35 -20.35
C ALA A 43 -6.51 24.22 -20.57
N ARG A 44 -5.86 25.36 -20.85
CA ARG A 44 -4.44 25.61 -20.52
C ARG A 44 -4.28 25.83 -19.02
N LYS A 45 -3.06 25.78 -18.50
CA LYS A 45 -2.69 25.94 -17.06
C LYS A 45 -3.43 27.07 -16.32
N ASP A 46 -3.69 28.20 -17.00
CA ASP A 46 -4.40 29.37 -16.44
C ASP A 46 -5.92 29.15 -16.22
N GLN A 47 -6.52 28.17 -16.92
CA GLN A 47 -7.94 27.84 -16.80
C GLN A 47 -8.25 26.88 -15.65
N ILE A 48 -7.28 26.13 -15.10
CA ILE A 48 -7.54 25.35 -13.88
C ILE A 48 -7.81 26.34 -12.74
N GLU A 49 -6.89 27.26 -12.45
CA GLU A 49 -7.11 28.25 -11.38
C GLU A 49 -8.41 29.04 -11.57
N GLY A 50 -8.76 29.41 -12.82
CA GLY A 50 -10.03 30.06 -13.15
C GLY A 50 -11.28 29.18 -13.06
N ALA A 51 -11.20 27.89 -13.42
CA ALA A 51 -12.32 26.96 -13.35
C ALA A 51 -12.69 26.66 -11.91
N TRP A 52 -11.70 26.39 -11.04
CA TRP A 52 -11.94 26.20 -9.61
C TRP A 52 -12.46 27.49 -8.96
N ALA A 53 -11.94 28.67 -9.34
CA ALA A 53 -12.45 29.96 -8.85
C ALA A 53 -13.93 30.22 -9.16
N LYS A 54 -14.46 29.68 -10.28
CA LYS A 54 -15.86 29.87 -10.69
C LYS A 54 -16.85 28.96 -9.97
N TYR A 55 -16.40 27.82 -9.42
CA TYR A 55 -17.22 26.89 -8.63
C TYR A 55 -17.11 27.13 -7.09
N CYS A 56 -16.16 27.97 -6.65
CA CYS A 56 -15.93 28.30 -5.23
C CYS A 56 -16.80 29.47 -4.70
N SER A 57 -18.04 29.61 -5.16
CA SER A 57 -18.97 30.63 -4.62
C SER A 57 -19.55 30.22 -3.25
N ASN A 58 -19.55 28.93 -2.91
CA ASN A 58 -19.81 28.43 -1.57
C ASN A 58 -18.59 27.61 -1.10
N LEU A 59 -17.90 28.10 -0.07
CA LEU A 59 -16.61 27.54 0.42
C LEU A 59 -16.70 26.05 0.79
N ASP A 60 -17.90 25.58 1.17
CA ASP A 60 -18.15 24.22 1.60
C ASP A 60 -18.41 23.23 0.46
N SER A 61 -18.69 23.73 -0.76
CA SER A 61 -19.14 22.93 -1.89
C SER A 61 -18.08 22.77 -2.97
N LEU A 62 -16.82 22.50 -2.60
CA LEU A 62 -15.81 22.11 -3.58
C LEU A 62 -16.32 20.89 -4.38
N PRO A 63 -16.14 20.85 -5.71
CA PRO A 63 -16.65 19.74 -6.52
C PRO A 63 -15.95 18.42 -6.14
N PRO A 64 -16.62 17.26 -6.30
CA PRO A 64 -15.98 15.97 -6.14
C PRO A 64 -14.84 15.82 -7.16
N LEU A 65 -13.82 15.02 -6.81
CA LEU A 65 -12.70 14.75 -7.72
C LEU A 65 -13.23 14.17 -9.04
N ALA A 66 -12.88 14.80 -10.15
CA ALA A 66 -13.24 14.31 -11.47
C ALA A 66 -12.56 12.95 -11.72
N LYS A 67 -13.33 11.99 -12.23
CA LYS A 67 -12.78 10.72 -12.72
C LYS A 67 -12.07 11.01 -14.05
N GLN A 68 -10.78 11.32 -13.94
CA GLN A 68 -9.81 11.42 -15.04
C GLN A 68 -10.14 12.51 -16.06
N LEU A 69 -9.34 13.58 -16.07
CA LEU A 69 -9.39 14.62 -17.09
C LEU A 69 -8.44 14.25 -18.23
N ASP A 70 -8.96 14.11 -19.44
CA ASP A 70 -8.14 13.82 -20.63
C ASP A 70 -7.06 14.90 -20.81
N GLY A 71 -5.79 14.48 -20.85
CA GLY A 71 -4.64 15.36 -21.12
C GLY A 71 -3.95 15.98 -19.90
N TYR A 72 -4.36 15.64 -18.67
CA TYR A 72 -3.70 16.08 -17.44
C TYR A 72 -3.06 14.91 -16.69
N ASP A 73 -1.90 15.16 -16.06
CA ASP A 73 -1.36 14.25 -15.07
C ASP A 73 -2.33 14.19 -13.88
N PRO A 74 -2.85 13.00 -13.51
CA PRO A 74 -3.66 12.83 -12.30
C PRO A 74 -3.02 13.44 -11.06
N SER A 75 -1.68 13.48 -11.01
CA SER A 75 -0.94 14.05 -9.89
C SER A 75 -1.11 15.55 -9.70
N ASP A 76 -1.12 16.31 -10.78
CA ASP A 76 -1.32 17.76 -10.72
C ASP A 76 -2.71 18.13 -10.20
N ILE A 77 -3.73 17.37 -10.60
CA ILE A 77 -5.12 17.56 -10.18
C ILE A 77 -5.25 17.28 -8.68
N TYR A 78 -4.70 16.15 -8.23
CA TYR A 78 -4.74 15.73 -6.84
C TYR A 78 -3.96 16.69 -5.93
N THR A 79 -2.81 17.17 -6.39
CA THR A 79 -2.02 18.19 -5.70
C THR A 79 -2.79 19.51 -5.60
N SER A 80 -3.32 20.02 -6.72
CA SER A 80 -4.10 21.27 -6.74
C SER A 80 -5.32 21.21 -5.83
N TYR A 81 -6.00 20.07 -5.78
CA TYR A 81 -7.13 19.84 -4.90
C TYR A 81 -6.76 19.90 -3.41
N ALA A 82 -5.69 19.20 -3.00
CA ALA A 82 -5.18 19.29 -1.63
C ALA A 82 -4.77 20.73 -1.26
N LEU A 83 -4.06 21.42 -2.16
CA LEU A 83 -3.62 22.79 -1.95
C LEU A 83 -4.80 23.76 -1.81
N THR A 84 -5.87 23.56 -2.58
CA THR A 84 -7.09 24.37 -2.52
C THR A 84 -7.80 24.19 -1.18
N LEU A 85 -7.91 22.93 -0.70
CA LEU A 85 -8.47 22.64 0.61
C LEU A 85 -7.67 23.31 1.74
N ILE A 86 -6.34 23.19 1.71
CA ILE A 86 -5.46 23.83 2.70
C ILE A 86 -5.65 25.35 2.70
N LYS A 87 -5.61 25.99 1.52
CA LYS A 87 -5.82 27.44 1.39
C LYS A 87 -7.15 27.88 1.99
N HIS A 88 -8.23 27.12 1.78
CA HIS A 88 -9.55 27.47 2.31
C HIS A 88 -9.65 27.29 3.83
N VAL A 89 -9.05 26.22 4.38
CA VAL A 89 -8.96 26.03 5.83
C VAL A 89 -8.22 27.21 6.49
N LEU A 90 -7.09 27.63 5.92
CA LEU A 90 -6.29 28.74 6.46
C LEU A 90 -7.01 30.09 6.33
N ARG A 91 -7.68 30.35 5.21
CA ARG A 91 -8.49 31.56 5.04
C ARG A 91 -9.61 31.64 6.09
N LEU A 92 -10.33 30.53 6.30
CA LEU A 92 -11.40 30.49 7.31
C LEU A 92 -10.84 30.63 8.74
N LYS A 93 -9.67 30.05 9.05
CA LYS A 93 -8.96 30.27 10.32
C LYS A 93 -8.74 31.77 10.57
N GLU A 94 -8.27 32.50 9.56
CA GLU A 94 -8.02 33.94 9.65
C GLU A 94 -9.31 34.76 9.78
N GLU A 95 -10.33 34.47 8.96
CA GLU A 95 -11.61 35.19 8.95
C GLU A 95 -12.39 35.00 10.27
N THR A 96 -12.43 33.78 10.79
CA THR A 96 -13.19 33.44 12.00
C THR A 96 -12.39 33.65 13.28
N LYS A 97 -11.07 33.86 13.19
CA LYS A 97 -10.11 33.83 14.31
C LYS A 97 -10.22 32.55 15.16
N GLN A 98 -10.72 31.47 14.58
CA GLN A 98 -10.88 30.20 15.27
C GLN A 98 -9.55 29.44 15.25
N GLU A 99 -9.09 29.00 16.43
CA GLU A 99 -7.93 28.12 16.53
C GLU A 99 -8.23 26.73 15.97
N LEU A 100 -7.26 26.17 15.24
CA LEU A 100 -7.35 24.81 14.72
C LEU A 100 -7.07 23.84 15.85
N SER A 101 -7.98 22.89 16.07
CA SER A 101 -7.76 21.84 17.08
C SER A 101 -6.58 20.97 16.68
N LEU A 102 -5.89 20.45 17.70
CA LEU A 102 -4.82 19.47 17.54
C LEU A 102 -5.33 18.27 16.75
N ARG A 103 -6.36 17.58 17.26
CA ARG A 103 -6.99 16.45 16.58
C ARG A 103 -8.26 16.89 15.86
N LEU A 104 -8.51 16.30 14.71
CA LEU A 104 -9.74 16.56 13.95
C LEU A 104 -10.98 16.06 14.70
N CYS A 105 -10.88 14.99 15.48
CA CYS A 105 -12.01 14.46 16.27
C CYS A 105 -12.51 15.43 17.35
N ASP A 106 -11.68 16.39 17.76
CA ASP A 106 -12.05 17.41 18.75
C ASP A 106 -12.90 18.52 18.13
N GLN A 107 -12.96 18.58 16.80
CA GLN A 107 -13.77 19.53 16.03
C GLN A 107 -15.07 18.85 15.58
N ILE A 108 -16.22 19.42 15.97
CA ILE A 108 -17.55 18.90 15.57
C ILE A 108 -17.78 19.17 14.07
N PRO A 109 -17.81 18.16 13.18
CA PRO A 109 -17.84 18.38 11.73
C PRO A 109 -19.17 18.94 11.23
N GLY A 110 -20.28 18.65 11.91
CA GLY A 110 -21.62 19.01 11.43
C GLY A 110 -21.83 20.52 11.29
N TYR A 111 -21.33 21.32 12.23
CA TYR A 111 -21.58 22.76 12.27
C TYR A 111 -20.38 23.62 11.87
N ASN A 112 -19.17 23.07 11.91
CA ASN A 112 -17.94 23.83 11.69
C ASN A 112 -17.40 23.66 10.26
N PRO A 113 -17.40 24.72 9.43
CA PRO A 113 -16.84 24.69 8.07
C PRO A 113 -15.37 24.24 8.02
N ILE A 114 -14.55 24.69 8.97
CA ILE A 114 -13.13 24.30 9.07
C ILE A 114 -13.01 22.79 9.29
N ALA A 115 -13.80 22.25 10.22
CA ALA A 115 -13.80 20.82 10.54
C ALA A 115 -14.22 19.96 9.33
N ARG A 116 -15.23 20.40 8.56
CA ARG A 116 -15.64 19.72 7.33
C ARG A 116 -14.52 19.69 6.29
N LEU A 117 -13.88 20.83 6.05
CA LEU A 117 -12.82 20.94 5.05
C LEU A 117 -11.58 20.12 5.45
N ARG A 118 -11.19 20.16 6.73
CA ARG A 118 -10.10 19.31 7.26
C ARG A 118 -10.43 17.83 7.17
N ASN A 119 -11.65 17.41 7.52
CA ASN A 119 -12.07 16.02 7.37
C ASN A 119 -12.05 15.56 5.91
N ARG A 120 -12.52 16.41 5.01
CA ARG A 120 -12.45 16.16 3.57
C ARG A 120 -11.01 16.04 3.06
N LEU A 121 -10.10 16.87 3.56
CA LEU A 121 -8.68 16.80 3.25
C LEU A 121 -8.04 15.51 3.78
N VAL A 122 -8.26 15.17 5.06
CA VAL A 122 -7.77 13.92 5.67
C VAL A 122 -8.24 12.70 4.90
N GLN A 123 -9.54 12.63 4.58
CA GLN A 123 -10.10 11.54 3.78
C GLN A 123 -9.45 11.43 2.41
N PHE A 124 -9.22 12.57 1.74
CA PHE A 124 -8.56 12.61 0.45
C PHE A 124 -7.10 12.14 0.52
N LEU A 125 -6.32 12.64 1.48
CA LEU A 125 -4.91 12.30 1.65
C LEU A 125 -4.70 10.82 2.04
N ALA A 126 -5.70 10.21 2.68
CA ALA A 126 -5.68 8.80 3.07
C ALA A 126 -6.05 7.84 1.93
N LEU A 127 -6.51 8.33 0.78
CA LEU A 127 -6.87 7.47 -0.36
C LEU A 127 -5.62 6.83 -0.98
N ASP A 128 -5.59 5.49 -1.06
CA ASP A 128 -4.50 4.72 -1.67
C ASP A 128 -4.18 5.12 -3.12
N ARG A 129 -5.18 5.63 -3.84
CA ARG A 129 -5.10 5.99 -5.27
C ARG A 129 -4.81 7.47 -5.51
N ALA A 130 -4.75 8.28 -4.46
CA ALA A 130 -4.46 9.70 -4.58
C ALA A 130 -2.94 9.87 -4.76
N ASN A 131 -2.49 9.83 -6.00
CA ASN A 131 -1.10 10.11 -6.35
C ASN A 131 -0.89 11.63 -6.37
N TYR A 132 -0.48 12.28 -5.29
CA TYR A 132 -0.20 13.73 -5.26
C TYR A 132 1.27 14.02 -4.94
N ASP A 133 1.74 15.22 -5.31
CA ASP A 133 3.06 15.71 -4.91
C ASP A 133 3.05 16.06 -3.41
N GLY A 134 3.55 15.11 -2.60
CA GLY A 134 3.66 15.26 -1.16
C GLY A 134 4.53 16.43 -0.73
N GLU A 135 5.58 16.78 -1.48
CA GLU A 135 6.46 17.91 -1.12
C GLU A 135 5.74 19.24 -1.31
N ALA A 136 5.00 19.40 -2.42
CA ALA A 136 4.21 20.59 -2.67
C ALA A 136 3.14 20.80 -1.61
N VAL A 137 2.46 19.73 -1.20
CA VAL A 137 1.44 19.77 -0.14
C VAL A 137 2.08 20.08 1.22
N LEU A 138 3.18 19.41 1.58
CA LEU A 138 3.88 19.59 2.86
C LEU A 138 4.36 21.03 3.06
N LYS A 139 4.88 21.69 2.00
CA LYS A 139 5.32 23.09 2.03
C LYS A 139 4.20 24.09 2.34
N LYS A 140 2.95 23.72 2.11
CA LYS A 140 1.77 24.59 2.34
C LYS A 140 1.09 24.34 3.67
N LEU A 141 1.43 23.26 4.37
CA LEU A 141 0.90 22.99 5.70
C LEU A 141 1.55 23.93 6.74
N PRO A 142 0.75 24.52 7.65
CA PRO A 142 1.27 25.36 8.72
C PRO A 142 2.19 24.57 9.68
N PHE A 143 3.13 25.27 10.31
CA PHE A 143 4.06 24.66 11.28
C PHE A 143 3.40 24.43 12.65
N ASP A 144 2.39 25.22 13.00
CA ASP A 144 1.70 25.26 14.28
C ASP A 144 0.34 24.54 14.29
N ALA A 145 -0.10 23.98 13.15
CA ALA A 145 -1.41 23.35 13.02
C ALA A 145 -1.45 22.25 11.94
N MET A 146 -2.61 21.62 11.75
CA MET A 146 -2.86 20.59 10.72
C MET A 146 -1.90 19.39 10.80
N PHE A 147 -1.63 18.92 12.03
CA PHE A 147 -0.66 17.86 12.28
C PHE A 147 -1.12 16.49 11.75
N GLU A 148 -2.42 16.20 11.70
CA GLU A 148 -2.95 14.93 11.16
C GLU A 148 -2.71 14.87 9.66
N GLU A 149 -3.04 15.95 8.95
CA GLU A 149 -2.81 16.10 7.53
C GLU A 149 -1.31 15.98 7.19
N ARG A 150 -0.45 16.62 8.00
CA ARG A 150 1.01 16.50 7.89
C ARG A 150 1.48 15.06 8.04
N ALA A 151 0.99 14.34 9.05
CA ALA A 151 1.38 12.96 9.27
C ALA A 151 0.99 12.04 8.11
N LEU A 152 -0.19 12.27 7.50
CA LEU A 152 -0.63 11.53 6.32
C LEU A 152 0.26 11.80 5.09
N VAL A 153 0.58 13.06 4.82
CA VAL A 153 1.48 13.42 3.70
C VAL A 153 2.87 12.80 3.89
N LEU A 154 3.42 12.86 5.10
CA LEU A 154 4.71 12.22 5.41
C LEU A 154 4.65 10.70 5.23
N SER A 155 3.55 10.05 5.59
CA SER A 155 3.35 8.62 5.37
C SER A 155 3.26 8.27 3.88
N HIS A 156 2.63 9.12 3.07
CA HIS A 156 2.56 8.95 1.61
C HIS A 156 3.93 9.07 0.95
N MET A 157 4.78 9.97 1.46
CA MET A 157 6.17 10.14 1.00
C MET A 157 7.14 9.05 1.51
N ASN A 158 6.65 7.99 2.14
CA ASN A 158 7.47 6.96 2.81
C ASN A 158 8.41 7.50 3.91
N LEU A 159 8.13 8.70 4.45
CA LEU A 159 8.85 9.28 5.59
C LEU A 159 8.25 8.77 6.91
N HIS A 160 8.20 7.45 7.07
CA HIS A 160 7.50 6.78 8.18
C HIS A 160 8.00 7.21 9.56
N LYS A 161 9.32 7.44 9.71
CA LYS A 161 9.90 7.95 10.97
C LYS A 161 9.25 9.28 11.40
N LYS A 162 9.06 10.21 10.45
CA LYS A 162 8.47 11.53 10.73
C LYS A 162 6.95 11.45 10.93
N ALA A 163 6.26 10.56 10.22
CA ALA A 163 4.83 10.36 10.43
C ALA A 163 4.54 9.76 11.81
N LEU A 164 5.25 8.70 12.19
CA LEU A 164 5.09 8.01 13.47
C LEU A 164 5.48 8.90 14.66
N SER A 165 6.51 9.74 14.51
CA SER A 165 6.87 10.69 15.57
C SER A 165 5.75 11.69 15.86
N ILE A 166 4.96 12.11 14.87
CA ILE A 166 3.78 12.95 15.08
C ILE A 166 2.71 12.16 15.86
N TRP A 167 2.36 10.94 15.43
CA TRP A 167 1.36 10.11 16.13
C TRP A 167 1.74 9.80 17.57
N MET A 168 3.00 9.48 17.81
CA MET A 168 3.49 9.12 19.13
C MET A 168 3.69 10.35 20.04
N ASN A 169 4.33 11.41 19.56
CA ASN A 169 4.76 12.51 20.44
C ASN A 169 3.82 13.71 20.43
N VAL A 170 3.22 14.04 19.28
CA VAL A 170 2.30 15.19 19.16
C VAL A 170 0.90 14.78 19.60
N PHE A 171 0.42 13.64 19.12
CA PHE A 171 -0.90 13.16 19.51
C PHE A 171 -0.91 12.33 20.79
N ASN A 172 0.22 11.77 21.23
CA ASN A 172 0.27 10.80 22.32
C ASN A 172 -0.70 9.62 22.09
N ASP A 173 -0.83 9.19 20.83
CA ASP A 173 -1.75 8.13 20.39
C ASP A 173 -0.97 6.89 19.96
N TRP A 174 -0.56 6.12 20.95
CA TRP A 174 0.22 4.91 20.75
C TRP A 174 -0.52 3.85 19.92
N ASP A 175 -1.81 3.68 20.18
CA ASP A 175 -2.62 2.68 19.47
C ASP A 175 -2.78 3.02 17.98
N LYS A 176 -2.97 4.31 17.64
CA LYS A 176 -2.94 4.74 16.23
C LYS A 176 -1.58 4.53 15.58
N ALA A 177 -0.48 4.80 16.28
CA ALA A 177 0.86 4.55 15.76
C ALA A 177 1.04 3.07 15.40
N LEU A 178 0.57 2.14 16.24
CA LEU A 178 0.58 0.70 15.96
C LEU A 178 -0.30 0.32 14.76
N GLN A 179 -1.50 0.89 14.65
CA GLN A 179 -2.38 0.65 13.49
C GLN A 179 -1.74 1.11 12.17
N ILE A 180 -1.03 2.24 12.19
CA ILE A 180 -0.31 2.75 11.04
C ILE A 180 0.87 1.83 10.67
N CYS A 181 1.60 1.32 11.67
CA CYS A 181 2.63 0.30 11.44
C CYS A 181 2.04 -0.96 10.79
N ASP A 182 0.89 -1.44 11.26
CA ASP A 182 0.18 -2.58 10.67
C ASP A 182 -0.21 -2.31 9.19
N LEU A 183 -0.74 -1.13 8.88
CA LEU A 183 -1.10 -0.73 7.53
C LEU A 183 0.11 -0.64 6.59
N ILE A 184 1.20 0.00 7.03
CA ILE A 184 2.44 0.12 6.25
C ILE A 184 3.05 -1.26 6.01
N PHE A 185 3.08 -2.11 7.05
CA PHE A 185 3.58 -3.47 6.94
C PHE A 185 2.77 -4.28 5.94
N GLN A 186 1.43 -4.24 6.01
CA GLN A 186 0.57 -4.94 5.04
C GLN A 186 0.77 -4.46 3.60
N ARG A 187 0.90 -3.15 3.37
CA ARG A 187 1.18 -2.62 2.03
C ARG A 187 2.53 -3.12 1.50
N SER A 188 3.53 -3.25 2.37
CA SER A 188 4.84 -3.81 1.99
C SER A 188 4.79 -5.29 1.60
N LEU A 189 3.80 -6.06 2.07
CA LEU A 189 3.61 -7.46 1.70
C LEU A 189 2.96 -7.66 0.32
N VAL A 190 2.17 -6.68 -0.14
CA VAL A 190 1.36 -6.78 -1.38
C VAL A 190 2.03 -6.09 -2.57
N GLY A 191 2.97 -5.17 -2.33
CA GLY A 191 3.63 -4.41 -3.39
C GLY A 191 4.46 -5.28 -4.35
N GLU A 192 4.31 -5.05 -5.66
CA GLU A 192 5.06 -5.66 -6.77
C GLU A 192 6.56 -5.26 -6.83
N GLU A 193 7.11 -4.66 -5.78
CA GLU A 193 8.55 -4.39 -5.71
C GLU A 193 9.29 -5.63 -5.19
N GLY A 194 9.49 -6.60 -6.09
CA GLY A 194 10.28 -7.81 -5.90
C GLY A 194 11.78 -7.60 -5.62
N SER A 195 12.18 -6.44 -5.11
CA SER A 195 13.57 -6.12 -4.79
C SER A 195 13.69 -4.80 -4.04
N ARG A 196 13.35 -4.80 -2.74
CA ARG A 196 14.08 -3.96 -1.78
C ARG A 196 14.58 -4.83 -0.62
N PRO A 197 15.91 -4.91 -0.42
CA PRO A 197 16.47 -5.60 0.72
C PRO A 197 16.11 -4.82 1.98
N ILE A 198 15.79 -5.53 3.06
CA ILE A 198 16.10 -5.15 4.45
C ILE A 198 15.90 -3.63 4.69
N SER A 199 14.74 -3.08 4.34
CA SER A 199 14.37 -1.78 4.88
C SER A 199 14.09 -2.01 6.37
N GLU A 200 14.57 -1.09 7.21
CA GLU A 200 14.26 -1.07 8.64
C GLU A 200 12.76 -1.30 8.81
N SER A 201 12.37 -2.44 9.41
CA SER A 201 10.97 -2.76 9.64
C SER A 201 10.27 -1.57 10.28
N VAL A 202 9.04 -1.24 9.86
CA VAL A 202 8.30 -0.10 10.43
C VAL A 202 8.18 -0.18 11.96
N TYR A 203 8.16 -1.41 12.51
CA TYR A 203 8.21 -1.67 13.95
C TYR A 203 9.58 -1.38 14.56
N HIS A 204 10.67 -1.64 13.84
CA HIS A 204 12.00 -1.21 14.26
C HIS A 204 12.05 0.32 14.34
N ILE A 205 11.53 1.04 13.33
CA ILE A 205 11.45 2.50 13.34
C ILE A 205 10.69 2.98 14.59
N LEU A 206 9.56 2.34 14.91
CA LEU A 206 8.77 2.66 16.10
C LEU A 206 9.56 2.41 17.41
N ILE A 207 10.27 1.29 17.53
CA ILE A 207 11.11 0.98 18.71
C ILE A 207 12.19 2.05 18.89
N ARG A 208 12.89 2.42 17.81
CA ARG A 208 13.92 3.45 17.86
C ARG A 208 13.35 4.80 18.26
N LEU A 209 12.19 5.17 17.70
CA LEU A 209 11.50 6.42 18.06
C LEU A 209 11.14 6.50 19.55
N VAL A 210 10.71 5.40 20.16
CA VAL A 210 10.40 5.37 21.62
C VAL A 210 11.65 5.67 22.47
N MET A 211 12.82 5.22 22.00
CA MET A 211 14.08 5.39 22.72
C MET A 211 14.74 6.75 22.45
N GLU A 212 14.55 7.33 21.26
CA GLU A 212 15.06 8.65 20.88
C GLU A 212 14.35 9.80 21.62
N GLU A 213 15.03 10.95 21.70
CA GLU A 213 14.40 12.19 22.15
C GLU A 213 13.55 12.81 21.03
N PHE A 214 12.44 13.44 21.42
CA PHE A 214 11.55 14.06 20.46
C PHE A 214 12.06 15.44 20.04
N ASP A 215 12.46 15.57 18.77
CA ASP A 215 12.77 16.87 18.17
C ASP A 215 11.65 17.33 17.21
N PRO A 216 10.84 18.32 17.59
CA PRO A 216 9.81 18.89 16.71
C PRO A 216 10.39 19.63 15.51
N THR A 217 11.62 20.15 15.61
CA THR A 217 12.26 20.92 14.52
C THR A 217 12.54 20.04 13.32
N SER A 218 12.99 18.80 13.53
CA SER A 218 13.21 17.79 12.48
C SER A 218 11.96 17.45 11.65
N LEU A 219 10.77 17.73 12.21
CA LEU A 219 9.47 17.48 11.59
C LEU A 219 8.90 18.73 10.90
N GLY A 220 9.57 19.87 11.04
CA GLY A 220 9.04 21.16 10.60
C GLY A 220 7.72 21.46 11.30
N ILE A 221 7.69 21.33 12.62
CA ILE A 221 6.55 21.74 13.45
C ILE A 221 7.00 22.68 14.57
N ALA A 222 6.18 23.68 14.85
CA ALA A 222 6.31 24.54 16.02
C ALA A 222 5.41 23.96 17.11
N TRP A 223 5.95 23.03 17.90
CA TRP A 223 5.22 22.35 18.97
C TRP A 223 5.67 22.86 20.34
N GLN A 224 4.72 23.39 21.13
CA GLN A 224 5.00 24.05 22.42
C GLN A 224 4.25 23.41 23.61
N ALA A 225 3.47 22.34 23.40
CA ALA A 225 2.73 21.72 24.49
C ALA A 225 3.67 20.95 25.43
N GLN A 226 3.33 20.91 26.73
CA GLN A 226 4.05 20.12 27.73
C GLN A 226 4.02 18.65 27.34
N GLN A 227 5.18 18.17 26.88
CA GLN A 227 5.38 16.75 26.67
C GLN A 227 5.23 16.05 28.02
N LYS A 228 4.35 15.05 28.09
CA LYS A 228 4.29 14.17 29.25
C LYS A 228 5.69 13.57 29.40
N VAL A 229 6.36 13.85 30.51
CA VAL A 229 7.66 13.26 30.81
C VAL A 229 7.42 11.77 31.03
N GLU A 230 7.72 10.97 30.01
CA GLU A 230 7.65 9.52 30.09
C GLU A 230 8.81 9.01 30.92
N SER A 231 8.51 8.13 31.87
CA SER A 231 9.57 7.47 32.61
C SER A 231 10.30 6.49 31.69
N GLN A 232 11.56 6.19 32.02
CA GLN A 232 12.30 5.15 31.29
C GLN A 232 11.57 3.79 31.32
N ASN A 233 10.82 3.52 32.39
CA ASN A 233 10.01 2.31 32.50
C ASN A 233 8.85 2.28 31.50
N ASP A 234 8.20 3.42 31.23
CA ASP A 234 7.11 3.51 30.25
C ASP A 234 7.62 3.26 28.83
N LYS A 235 8.79 3.82 28.50
CA LYS A 235 9.48 3.57 27.22
C LYS A 235 9.82 2.09 27.05
N ILE A 236 10.37 1.46 28.09
CA ILE A 236 10.67 0.03 28.09
C ILE A 236 9.39 -0.78 27.89
N GLU A 237 8.30 -0.45 28.57
CA GLU A 237 7.03 -1.18 28.45
C GLU A 237 6.45 -1.10 27.03
N ARG A 238 6.48 0.08 26.39
CA ARG A 238 6.07 0.24 24.99
C ARG A 238 6.90 -0.61 24.04
N VAL A 239 8.23 -0.63 24.23
CA VAL A 239 9.10 -1.48 23.41
C VAL A 239 8.81 -2.95 23.64
N MET A 240 8.61 -3.38 24.89
CA MET A 240 8.22 -4.76 25.20
C MET A 240 6.88 -5.14 24.57
N GLN A 241 5.91 -4.23 24.52
CA GLN A 241 4.64 -4.45 23.85
C GLN A 241 4.83 -4.71 22.35
N VAL A 242 5.68 -3.91 21.67
CA VAL A 242 5.98 -4.11 20.24
C VAL A 242 6.70 -5.44 20.01
N LEU A 243 7.74 -5.74 20.79
CA LEU A 243 8.51 -6.97 20.64
C LEU A 243 7.68 -8.22 20.87
N ASN A 244 6.81 -8.21 21.88
CA ASN A 244 5.98 -9.37 22.16
C ASN A 244 4.90 -9.59 21.10
N ARG A 245 4.33 -8.50 20.54
CA ARG A 245 3.23 -8.59 19.58
C ARG A 245 3.67 -8.74 18.12
N TYR A 246 4.80 -8.15 17.76
CA TYR A 246 5.28 -8.01 16.38
C TYR A 246 6.71 -8.52 16.17
N GLY A 247 7.31 -9.21 17.15
CA GLY A 247 8.71 -9.68 17.08
C GLY A 247 9.03 -10.67 15.96
N ASP A 248 8.01 -11.24 15.32
CA ASP A 248 8.10 -12.05 14.08
C ASP A 248 8.25 -11.20 12.81
N ARG A 249 8.07 -9.88 12.91
CA ARG A 249 8.11 -8.90 11.80
C ARG A 249 9.28 -7.93 11.92
N VAL A 250 10.22 -8.18 12.84
CA VAL A 250 11.37 -7.30 13.09
C VAL A 250 12.67 -8.07 12.98
N ASP A 251 13.71 -7.42 12.46
CA ASP A 251 15.06 -7.95 12.55
C ASP A 251 15.52 -7.93 14.01
N ALA A 252 15.65 -9.12 14.59
CA ALA A 252 16.01 -9.28 15.99
C ALA A 252 17.42 -8.81 16.30
N LEU A 253 18.38 -8.93 15.37
CA LEU A 253 19.76 -8.50 15.63
C LEU A 253 19.84 -6.98 15.72
N GLU A 254 19.17 -6.29 14.79
CA GLU A 254 19.11 -4.83 14.78
C GLU A 254 18.36 -4.29 16.01
N VAL A 255 17.27 -4.94 16.43
CA VAL A 255 16.55 -4.57 17.66
C VAL A 255 17.44 -4.70 18.90
N LEU A 256 18.17 -5.82 19.02
CA LEU A 256 19.01 -6.09 20.20
C LEU A 256 20.12 -5.07 20.36
N LYS A 257 20.66 -4.53 19.25
CA LYS A 257 21.66 -3.44 19.29
C LYS A 257 21.10 -2.12 19.84
N ASN A 258 19.81 -1.87 19.66
CA ASN A 258 19.15 -0.61 20.02
C ASN A 258 18.41 -0.67 21.37
N LEU A 259 18.34 -1.85 22.00
CA LEU A 259 17.73 -2.02 23.32
C LEU A 259 18.71 -1.59 24.42
N PRO A 260 18.23 -0.97 25.51
CA PRO A 260 19.07 -0.67 26.65
C PRO A 260 19.50 -1.96 27.39
N ASP A 261 20.75 -2.01 27.83
CA ASP A 261 21.36 -3.17 28.50
C ASP A 261 20.73 -3.54 29.85
N ASN A 262 19.90 -2.66 30.41
CA ASN A 262 19.26 -2.84 31.70
C ASN A 262 17.98 -3.71 31.65
N ILE A 263 17.59 -4.20 30.48
CA ILE A 263 16.41 -5.06 30.32
C ILE A 263 16.75 -6.50 30.72
N PRO A 264 16.09 -7.08 31.73
CA PRO A 264 16.33 -8.47 32.11
C PRO A 264 15.97 -9.43 30.96
N LEU A 265 16.85 -10.39 30.67
CA LEU A 265 16.62 -11.41 29.65
C LEU A 265 15.31 -12.17 29.82
N CYS A 266 14.83 -12.34 31.05
CA CYS A 266 13.54 -12.98 31.32
C CYS A 266 12.34 -12.24 30.70
N LYS A 267 12.41 -10.90 30.56
CA LYS A 267 11.38 -10.11 29.87
C LYS A 267 11.38 -10.36 28.36
N LEU A 268 12.54 -10.62 27.78
CA LEU A 268 12.71 -10.89 26.35
C LEU A 268 12.36 -12.34 25.96
N ARG A 269 12.04 -13.22 26.92
CA ARG A 269 11.74 -14.63 26.67
C ARG A 269 10.68 -14.85 25.59
N HIS A 270 9.57 -14.09 25.65
CA HIS A 270 8.48 -14.26 24.70
C HIS A 270 8.87 -13.79 23.29
N PHE A 271 9.56 -12.66 23.20
CA PHE A 271 10.16 -12.16 21.96
C PHE A 271 11.08 -13.21 21.33
N PHE A 272 12.08 -13.69 22.07
CA PHE A 272 13.03 -14.69 21.56
C PHE A 272 12.34 -15.97 21.10
N HIS A 273 11.43 -16.51 21.91
CA HIS A 273 10.68 -17.71 21.54
C HIS A 273 9.95 -17.52 20.21
N ARG A 274 9.24 -16.40 20.05
CA ARG A 274 8.46 -16.11 18.85
C ARG A 274 9.34 -15.93 17.61
N THR A 275 10.41 -15.14 17.72
CA THR A 275 11.34 -14.91 16.60
C THR A 275 12.04 -16.21 16.19
N MET A 276 12.53 -17.02 17.14
CA MET A 276 13.18 -18.29 16.82
C MET A 276 12.23 -19.30 16.16
N VAL A 277 10.99 -19.41 16.66
CA VAL A 277 9.97 -20.27 16.05
C VAL A 277 9.66 -19.82 14.62
N LYS A 278 9.53 -18.52 14.38
CA LYS A 278 9.30 -17.97 13.04
C LYS A 278 10.48 -18.24 12.10
N GLN A 279 11.72 -17.98 12.54
CA GLN A 279 12.92 -18.26 11.76
C GLN A 279 13.04 -19.75 11.42
N GLY A 280 12.73 -20.64 12.37
CA GLY A 280 12.69 -22.08 12.12
C GLY A 280 11.63 -22.46 11.09
N ALA A 281 10.43 -21.89 11.17
CA ALA A 281 9.36 -22.10 10.19
C ALA A 281 9.75 -21.60 8.79
N ASP A 282 10.39 -20.43 8.69
CA ASP A 282 10.84 -19.85 7.43
C ASP A 282 11.95 -20.70 6.79
N LEU A 283 12.93 -21.15 7.57
CA LEU A 283 13.96 -22.09 7.10
C LEU A 283 13.34 -23.39 6.59
N ASN A 284 12.41 -23.98 7.34
CA ASN A 284 11.72 -25.19 6.92
C ASN A 284 10.94 -24.98 5.61
N GLN A 285 10.22 -23.86 5.49
CA GLN A 285 9.50 -23.50 4.27
C GLN A 285 10.45 -23.33 3.08
N MET A 286 11.59 -22.64 3.28
CA MET A 286 12.62 -22.48 2.23
C MET A 286 13.19 -23.83 1.80
N VAL A 287 13.49 -24.73 2.74
CA VAL A 287 13.98 -26.08 2.46
C VAL A 287 12.95 -26.87 1.65
N ILE A 288 11.67 -26.85 2.06
CA ILE A 288 10.58 -27.51 1.33
C ILE A 288 10.48 -26.98 -0.10
N LEU A 289 10.49 -25.66 -0.27
CA LEU A 289 10.38 -25.01 -1.58
C LEU A 289 11.60 -25.30 -2.46
N LEU A 290 12.80 -25.34 -1.88
CA LEU A 290 14.03 -25.76 -2.55
C LEU A 290 13.94 -27.22 -3.04
N HIS A 291 13.42 -28.13 -2.22
CA HIS A 291 13.23 -29.52 -2.62
C HIS A 291 12.15 -29.69 -3.69
N ALA A 292 11.04 -28.96 -3.59
CA ALA A 292 9.97 -28.95 -4.59
C ALA A 292 10.50 -28.43 -5.94
N THR A 293 11.17 -27.28 -5.95
CA THR A 293 11.77 -26.69 -7.17
C THR A 293 12.82 -27.60 -7.79
N ARG A 294 13.72 -28.20 -7.01
CA ARG A 294 14.69 -29.20 -7.50
C ARG A 294 14.00 -30.41 -8.12
N THR A 295 12.90 -30.87 -7.53
CA THR A 295 12.12 -32.01 -8.05
C THR A 295 11.42 -31.64 -9.35
N GLU A 296 10.84 -30.46 -9.43
CA GLU A 296 10.19 -29.94 -10.64
C GLU A 296 11.19 -29.84 -11.79
N VAL A 297 12.36 -29.23 -11.56
CA VAL A 297 13.43 -29.16 -12.57
C VAL A 297 13.84 -30.55 -13.06
N LYS A 298 13.93 -31.55 -12.18
CA LYS A 298 14.22 -32.93 -12.57
C LYS A 298 13.09 -33.54 -13.40
N ASN A 299 11.84 -33.30 -13.04
CA ASN A 299 10.66 -33.79 -13.76
C ASN A 299 10.54 -33.17 -15.15
N SER A 300 10.77 -31.85 -15.28
CA SER A 300 10.78 -31.17 -16.58
C SER A 300 11.91 -31.72 -17.46
N ARG A 301 13.12 -31.91 -16.91
CA ARG A 301 14.23 -32.54 -17.65
C ARG A 301 13.90 -33.95 -18.12
N ARG A 302 13.34 -34.79 -17.24
CA ARG A 302 12.90 -36.15 -17.60
C ARG A 302 11.84 -36.13 -18.69
N SER A 303 10.89 -35.21 -18.64
CA SER A 303 9.83 -35.09 -19.64
C SER A 303 10.40 -34.72 -21.01
N VAL A 304 11.37 -33.80 -21.05
CA VAL A 304 12.10 -33.45 -22.28
C VAL A 304 12.91 -34.64 -22.80
N GLU A 305 13.67 -35.32 -21.94
CA GLU A 305 14.42 -36.52 -22.32
C GLU A 305 13.52 -37.64 -22.85
N GLN A 306 12.37 -37.88 -22.22
CA GLN A 306 11.40 -38.87 -22.67
C GLN A 306 10.82 -38.48 -24.03
N GLY A 307 10.45 -37.21 -24.23
CA GLY A 307 10.00 -36.70 -25.52
C GLY A 307 11.07 -36.80 -26.61
N LEU A 308 12.36 -36.65 -26.28
CA LEU A 308 13.48 -36.86 -27.20
C LEU A 308 13.76 -38.34 -27.49
N ARG A 309 13.53 -39.23 -26.52
CA ARG A 309 13.71 -40.69 -26.66
C ARG A 309 12.56 -41.39 -27.36
N GLN A 310 11.44 -40.71 -27.61
CA GLN A 310 10.36 -41.26 -28.43
C GLN A 310 10.87 -41.49 -29.87
N SER A 311 11.18 -42.74 -30.17
CA SER A 311 11.41 -43.24 -31.52
C SER A 311 10.20 -44.04 -31.97
N PHE A 312 9.95 -44.04 -33.28
CA PHE A 312 8.93 -44.87 -33.90
C PHE A 312 9.52 -45.48 -35.16
N VAL A 313 9.09 -46.70 -35.47
CA VAL A 313 9.56 -47.44 -36.63
C VAL A 313 8.54 -47.25 -37.75
N ILE A 314 9.03 -46.88 -38.93
CA ILE A 314 8.23 -46.80 -40.15
C ILE A 314 8.59 -48.03 -40.98
N ASP A 315 7.62 -48.91 -41.15
CA ASP A 315 7.76 -50.09 -42.00
C ASP A 315 7.22 -49.79 -43.41
N ILE A 316 7.50 -50.66 -44.39
CA ILE A 316 7.05 -50.57 -45.79
C ILE A 316 5.52 -50.48 -45.95
N ASN A 317 4.77 -50.94 -44.94
CA ASN A 317 3.31 -50.90 -44.90
C ASN A 317 2.75 -49.61 -44.26
N SER A 318 3.60 -48.72 -43.76
CA SER A 318 3.18 -47.46 -43.13
C SER A 318 2.58 -46.52 -44.17
N ARG A 319 1.36 -46.05 -43.92
CA ARG A 319 0.59 -45.22 -44.85
C ARG A 319 0.21 -43.89 -44.20
N CYS A 320 0.15 -42.83 -45.01
CA CYS A 320 -0.30 -41.52 -44.58
C CYS A 320 -1.79 -41.56 -44.16
N SER A 321 -2.14 -41.05 -42.98
CA SER A 321 -3.53 -41.04 -42.48
C SER A 321 -4.50 -40.26 -43.39
N LYS A 322 -4.01 -39.30 -44.19
CA LYS A 322 -4.83 -38.49 -45.11
C LYS A 322 -4.96 -39.11 -46.50
N CYS A 323 -3.84 -39.30 -47.21
CA CYS A 323 -3.88 -39.78 -48.60
C CYS A 323 -3.81 -41.31 -48.75
N ARG A 324 -3.57 -42.05 -47.65
CA ARG A 324 -3.47 -43.52 -47.59
C ARG A 324 -2.38 -44.16 -48.46
N ASN A 325 -1.53 -43.35 -49.10
CA ASN A 325 -0.36 -43.81 -49.83
C ASN A 325 0.78 -44.24 -48.88
N PRO A 326 1.64 -45.18 -49.29
CA PRO A 326 2.79 -45.60 -48.49
C PRO A 326 3.77 -44.45 -48.30
N ILE A 327 4.37 -44.35 -47.11
CA ILE A 327 5.28 -43.25 -46.73
C ILE A 327 6.61 -43.30 -47.50
N GLY A 328 7.24 -44.48 -47.57
CA GLY A 328 8.52 -44.67 -48.26
C GLY A 328 9.64 -43.77 -47.71
N ASN A 329 10.36 -43.08 -48.61
CA ASN A 329 11.45 -42.13 -48.29
C ASN A 329 10.97 -40.66 -48.22
N SER A 330 9.68 -40.43 -48.10
CA SER A 330 9.11 -39.08 -48.08
C SER A 330 9.30 -38.42 -46.71
N ALA A 331 9.50 -37.10 -46.67
CA ALA A 331 9.49 -36.35 -45.40
C ALA A 331 8.11 -36.45 -44.73
N ILE A 332 8.11 -36.58 -43.41
CA ILE A 332 6.89 -36.85 -42.62
C ILE A 332 6.69 -35.85 -41.48
N VAL A 333 5.42 -35.79 -41.05
CA VAL A 333 4.98 -35.10 -39.85
C VAL A 333 4.18 -36.09 -39.00
N ARG A 334 4.47 -36.12 -37.70
CA ARG A 334 3.73 -36.93 -36.73
C ARG A 334 3.01 -36.03 -35.74
N TYR A 335 1.71 -36.23 -35.56
CA TYR A 335 0.96 -35.51 -34.54
C TYR A 335 1.31 -36.02 -33.13
N PRO A 336 1.62 -35.13 -32.17
CA PRO A 336 2.06 -35.54 -30.84
C PRO A 336 0.97 -36.23 -30.03
N ILE A 337 -0.30 -35.83 -30.21
CA ILE A 337 -1.45 -36.33 -29.42
C ILE A 337 -2.07 -37.60 -30.02
N THR A 338 -2.41 -37.60 -31.31
CA THR A 338 -3.06 -38.74 -31.96
C THR A 338 -2.06 -39.80 -32.44
N GLY A 339 -0.79 -39.43 -32.60
CA GLY A 339 0.23 -40.30 -33.16
C GLY A 339 0.12 -40.54 -34.67
N ASP A 340 -0.81 -39.87 -35.35
CA ASP A 340 -1.02 -39.98 -36.79
C ASP A 340 0.22 -39.54 -37.59
N ILE A 341 0.51 -40.28 -38.66
CA ILE A 341 1.65 -40.02 -39.55
C ILE A 341 1.11 -39.49 -40.87
N LEU A 342 1.61 -38.32 -41.27
CA LEU A 342 1.30 -37.68 -42.54
C LEU A 342 2.58 -37.44 -43.35
N HIS A 343 2.44 -37.39 -44.67
CA HIS A 343 3.46 -36.72 -45.49
C HIS A 343 3.52 -35.23 -45.13
N TYR A 344 4.71 -34.64 -45.23
CA TYR A 344 4.89 -33.20 -45.00
C TYR A 344 3.93 -32.34 -45.85
N GLY A 345 3.74 -32.68 -47.13
CA GLY A 345 2.80 -31.99 -48.03
C GLY A 345 1.31 -32.37 -47.84
N CYS A 346 1.00 -33.33 -46.97
CA CYS A 346 -0.38 -33.68 -46.60
C CYS A 346 -0.86 -32.94 -45.35
N GLN A 347 0.00 -32.15 -44.72
CA GLN A 347 -0.36 -31.23 -43.66
C GLN A 347 -1.26 -30.13 -44.25
N ASP A 348 -2.57 -30.16 -43.94
CA ASP A 348 -3.46 -29.02 -44.25
C ASP A 348 -3.07 -27.81 -43.41
N ASP A 349 -3.38 -26.60 -43.89
CA ASP A 349 -3.23 -25.34 -43.14
C ASP A 349 -3.92 -25.46 -41.77
N ILE A 350 -3.13 -25.65 -40.71
CA ILE A 350 -3.63 -25.88 -39.35
C ILE A 350 -4.05 -24.53 -38.74
N PRO A 351 -5.23 -24.43 -38.09
CA PRO A 351 -5.59 -23.27 -37.28
C PRO A 351 -4.55 -23.07 -36.17
N SER A 352 -4.11 -21.83 -35.99
CA SER A 352 -3.06 -21.39 -35.07
C SER A 352 -3.33 -21.56 -33.55
N TYR A 353 -4.14 -22.55 -33.15
CA TYR A 353 -4.50 -22.84 -31.76
C TYR A 353 -3.91 -24.18 -31.28
N SER A 354 -2.60 -24.32 -31.35
CA SER A 354 -1.83 -25.08 -30.34
C SER A 354 -0.35 -24.89 -30.66
N SER A 355 0.31 -24.08 -29.85
CA SER A 355 1.76 -23.95 -29.83
C SER A 355 2.40 -25.21 -29.22
N GLU A 356 2.08 -26.39 -29.74
CA GLU A 356 2.77 -27.63 -29.42
C GLU A 356 3.66 -28.01 -30.61
N SER A 357 4.97 -27.97 -30.35
CA SER A 357 6.05 -28.23 -31.30
C SER A 357 5.90 -29.56 -32.04
N PHE A 358 5.60 -29.49 -33.35
CA PHE A 358 5.68 -30.64 -34.25
C PHE A 358 7.14 -31.01 -34.52
N LYS A 359 7.42 -32.31 -34.63
CA LYS A 359 8.74 -32.81 -35.05
C LYS A 359 8.67 -33.25 -36.51
N ILE A 360 9.49 -32.62 -37.35
CA ILE A 360 9.68 -32.99 -38.75
C ILE A 360 10.79 -34.05 -38.78
N TYR A 361 10.51 -35.19 -39.41
CA TYR A 361 11.47 -36.26 -39.59
C TYR A 361 11.78 -36.40 -41.09
N LYS A 362 13.06 -36.60 -41.42
CA LYS A 362 13.53 -36.81 -42.78
C LYS A 362 13.72 -38.29 -43.05
#